data_AF-A0A949N1F9-F1
#
_entry.id   AF-A0A949N1F9-F1
#
_cell.length_a   1.000
_cell.length_b   1.000
_cell.length_c   1.000
_cell.angle_alpha   90.00
_cell.angle_beta   90.00
_cell.angle_gamma   90.00
#
_symmetry.space_group_name_H-M   'P 1'
#
loop_
_entity.id
_entity.type
_entity.pdbx_description
1 polymer ?
#
loop_
_entity_poly.entity_id
_entity_poly.type
_entity_poly.pdbx_seq_one_letter_code
_entity_poly.pdbx_strand_id
1 'polypeptide(L)'
;MPEEFKVPEYVKKDINSEGFEDNAAVLIGKKEDMPQLEERLESEGRAENVASYIRMHKEIAVPANHLGPEVKSLPHGLYFFSKNLGEGATRMLYIDSDGNIARVDIYSSNIATLKQYASRNVGHELQRELEQNGFHIPGFEEGQKIIDIIHKSVATEEELINEREKQRQTKEFDF
;
A
#
# COMPACT_ATOMS: atom_id res chain seq x y z
N MET A 1 -13.20 -27.18 -27.48
CA MET A 1 -12.27 -26.65 -26.45
C MET A 1 -12.28 -25.14 -26.61
N PRO A 2 -12.61 -24.35 -25.57
CA PRO A 2 -12.55 -22.90 -25.70
C PRO A 2 -11.09 -22.46 -25.70
N GLU A 3 -10.68 -21.73 -26.73
CA GLU A 3 -9.35 -21.16 -26.85
C GLU A 3 -9.06 -20.27 -25.64
N GLU A 4 -7.87 -20.43 -25.04
CA GLU A 4 -7.38 -19.54 -23.99
C GLU A 4 -7.23 -18.14 -24.57
N PHE A 5 -8.04 -17.21 -24.06
CA PHE A 5 -7.90 -15.79 -24.37
C PHE A 5 -6.55 -15.31 -23.82
N LYS A 6 -5.56 -15.15 -24.70
CA LYS A 6 -4.25 -14.59 -24.37
C LYS A 6 -4.29 -13.09 -24.56
N VAL A 7 -4.20 -12.35 -23.45
CA VAL A 7 -4.00 -10.90 -23.48
C VAL A 7 -2.71 -10.59 -24.26
N PRO A 8 -2.78 -9.78 -25.33
CA PRO A 8 -1.62 -9.44 -26.13
C PRO A 8 -0.51 -8.78 -25.31
N GLU A 9 0.74 -9.09 -25.64
CA GLU A 9 1.91 -8.72 -24.83
C GLU A 9 2.17 -7.21 -24.78
N TYR A 10 1.72 -6.47 -25.80
CA TYR A 10 1.79 -5.00 -25.82
C TYR A 10 0.81 -4.36 -24.83
N VAL A 11 -0.40 -4.90 -24.68
CA VAL A 11 -1.39 -4.42 -23.70
C VAL A 11 -0.87 -4.60 -22.27
N LYS A 12 -0.17 -5.72 -22.01
CA LYS A 12 0.49 -5.96 -20.71
C LYS A 12 1.64 -5.00 -20.44
N LYS A 13 2.32 -4.49 -21.49
CA LYS A 13 3.39 -3.50 -21.33
C LYS A 13 2.83 -2.11 -21.06
N ASP A 14 1.78 -1.72 -21.79
CA ASP A 14 1.16 -0.40 -21.64
C ASP A 14 0.52 -0.22 -20.25
N ILE A 15 -0.15 -1.27 -19.72
CA ILE A 15 -0.68 -1.30 -18.33
C ILE A 15 0.42 -1.24 -17.26
N ASN A 16 1.68 -1.51 -17.61
CA ASN A 16 2.79 -1.53 -16.66
C ASN A 16 3.75 -0.33 -16.83
N SER A 17 3.56 0.51 -17.87
CA SER A 17 4.53 1.55 -18.24
C SER A 17 4.20 2.96 -17.74
N GLU A 18 2.98 3.20 -17.25
CA GLU A 18 2.63 4.44 -16.56
C GLU A 18 2.91 4.31 -15.06
N GLY A 19 3.10 5.44 -14.38
CA GLY A 19 3.75 5.53 -13.08
C GLY A 19 3.26 4.57 -12.00
N PHE A 20 4.10 4.42 -10.99
CA PHE A 20 3.95 3.53 -9.83
C PHE A 20 2.51 3.45 -9.25
N GLU A 21 1.69 4.51 -9.32
CA GLU A 21 0.31 4.55 -8.80
C GLU A 21 -0.78 4.77 -9.87
N ASP A 22 -0.43 5.02 -11.14
CA ASP A 22 -1.40 5.37 -12.20
C ASP A 22 -2.08 4.15 -12.85
N ASN A 23 -1.60 2.93 -12.57
CA ASN A 23 -2.14 1.72 -13.18
C ASN A 23 -3.27 1.14 -12.33
N ALA A 24 -4.50 1.23 -12.85
CA ALA A 24 -5.69 0.62 -12.27
C ALA A 24 -5.51 -0.90 -12.08
N ALA A 25 -6.06 -1.46 -11.00
CA ALA A 25 -6.17 -2.90 -10.84
C ALA A 25 -7.14 -3.46 -11.89
N VAL A 26 -6.62 -4.21 -12.87
CA VAL A 26 -7.44 -4.80 -13.94
C VAL A 26 -7.74 -6.26 -13.62
N LEU A 27 -9.03 -6.61 -13.51
CA LEU A 27 -9.49 -7.99 -13.47
C LEU A 27 -9.41 -8.60 -14.87
N ILE A 28 -8.64 -9.68 -15.04
CA ILE A 28 -8.48 -10.37 -16.31
C ILE A 28 -8.95 -11.82 -16.15
N GLY A 29 -9.99 -12.21 -16.91
CA GLY A 29 -10.61 -13.52 -16.88
C GLY A 29 -11.69 -13.67 -17.94
N LYS A 30 -12.36 -14.83 -18.01
CA LYS A 30 -13.52 -14.99 -18.90
C LYS A 30 -14.70 -14.22 -18.32
N LYS A 31 -15.62 -13.77 -19.19
CA LYS A 31 -16.84 -13.04 -18.77
C LYS A 31 -17.68 -13.83 -17.76
N GLU A 32 -17.62 -15.16 -17.85
CA GLU A 32 -18.31 -16.10 -16.98
C GLU A 32 -17.75 -16.10 -15.55
N ASP A 33 -16.45 -15.82 -15.40
CA ASP A 33 -15.71 -15.89 -14.14
C ASP A 33 -15.65 -14.52 -13.42
N MET A 34 -16.07 -13.44 -14.09
CA MET A 34 -16.00 -12.07 -13.56
C MET A 34 -16.70 -11.89 -12.21
N PRO A 35 -17.93 -12.41 -11.98
CA PRO A 35 -18.60 -12.21 -10.70
C PRO A 35 -17.85 -12.85 -9.53
N GLN A 36 -17.24 -14.02 -9.74
CA GLN A 36 -16.42 -14.69 -8.72
C GLN A 36 -15.07 -14.00 -8.53
N LEU A 37 -14.48 -13.43 -9.59
CA LEU A 37 -13.25 -12.67 -9.50
C LEU A 37 -13.46 -11.34 -8.75
N GLU A 38 -14.58 -10.66 -8.98
CA GLU A 38 -15.01 -9.48 -8.23
C GLU A 38 -15.24 -9.83 -6.76
N GLU A 39 -16.07 -10.84 -6.49
CA GLU A 39 -16.34 -11.29 -5.11
C GLU A 39 -15.06 -11.72 -4.39
N ARG A 40 -14.11 -12.39 -5.07
CA ARG A 40 -12.81 -12.77 -4.48
C ARG A 40 -11.87 -11.59 -4.30
N LEU A 41 -11.91 -10.58 -5.17
CA LEU A 41 -11.15 -9.35 -5.00
C LEU A 41 -11.62 -8.60 -3.75
N GLU A 42 -12.94 -8.49 -3.59
CA GLU A 42 -13.60 -7.81 -2.47
C GLU A 42 -13.49 -8.60 -1.15
N SER A 43 -13.58 -9.94 -1.18
CA SER A 43 -13.62 -10.78 0.02
C SER A 43 -12.27 -11.38 0.44
N GLU A 44 -11.39 -11.72 -0.50
CA GLU A 44 -10.10 -12.36 -0.19
C GLU A 44 -8.94 -11.35 -0.16
N GLY A 45 -9.13 -10.14 -0.71
CA GLY A 45 -8.10 -9.09 -0.77
C GLY A 45 -6.81 -9.54 -1.46
N ARG A 46 -6.88 -10.53 -2.35
CA ARG A 46 -5.70 -11.16 -2.96
C ARG A 46 -5.16 -10.34 -4.12
N ALA A 47 -3.84 -10.36 -4.27
CA ALA A 47 -3.13 -9.73 -5.38
C ALA A 47 -2.11 -10.69 -5.99
N GLU A 48 -1.82 -10.51 -7.28
CA GLU A 48 -0.77 -11.28 -7.96
C GLU A 48 0.62 -10.89 -7.45
N ASN A 49 0.86 -9.58 -7.27
CA ASN A 49 2.14 -9.03 -6.84
C ASN A 49 1.97 -7.93 -5.78
N VAL A 50 3.10 -7.51 -5.19
CA VAL A 50 3.14 -6.54 -4.10
C VAL A 50 2.64 -5.16 -4.54
N ALA A 51 2.96 -4.70 -5.75
CA ALA A 51 2.53 -3.39 -6.23
C ALA A 51 1.00 -3.30 -6.34
N SER A 52 0.35 -4.30 -6.95
CA SER A 52 -1.10 -4.37 -7.03
C SER A 52 -1.75 -4.45 -5.65
N TYR A 53 -1.14 -5.21 -4.72
CA TYR A 53 -1.62 -5.28 -3.34
C TYR A 53 -1.59 -3.91 -2.67
N ILE A 54 -0.47 -3.19 -2.79
CA ILE A 54 -0.31 -1.87 -2.18
C ILE A 54 -1.35 -0.91 -2.72
N ARG A 55 -1.62 -0.90 -4.04
CA ARG A 55 -2.65 -0.02 -4.62
C ARG A 55 -4.06 -0.32 -4.11
N MET A 56 -4.40 -1.59 -3.93
CA MET A 56 -5.73 -2.00 -3.46
C MET A 56 -5.96 -1.69 -1.98
N HIS A 57 -4.92 -1.78 -1.16
CA HIS A 57 -4.99 -1.70 0.31
C HIS A 57 -4.34 -0.43 0.88
N LYS A 58 -3.99 0.53 0.02
CA LYS A 58 -3.45 1.83 0.41
C LYS A 58 -4.51 2.61 1.19
N GLU A 59 -4.13 3.11 2.36
CA GLU A 59 -4.90 4.05 3.14
C GLU A 59 -4.11 5.36 3.27
N ILE A 60 -4.79 6.50 3.17
CA ILE A 60 -4.15 7.79 3.45
C ILE A 60 -4.11 7.98 4.97
N ALA A 61 -2.91 7.90 5.54
CA ALA A 61 -2.68 8.15 6.95
C ALA A 61 -2.60 9.66 7.26
N VAL A 62 -1.91 10.42 6.40
CA VAL A 62 -1.85 11.88 6.52
C VAL A 62 -1.95 12.52 5.12
N PRO A 63 -2.99 13.31 4.85
CA PRO A 63 -3.13 14.05 3.61
C PRO A 63 -2.00 15.08 3.38
N ALA A 64 -1.56 15.28 2.14
CA ALA A 64 -0.45 16.15 1.78
C ALA A 64 -0.63 17.61 2.25
N ASN A 65 -1.87 18.10 2.30
CA ASN A 65 -2.20 19.44 2.79
C ASN A 65 -2.00 19.60 4.31
N HIS A 66 -1.96 18.51 5.08
CA HIS A 66 -1.71 18.52 6.52
C HIS A 66 -0.21 18.38 6.86
N LEU A 67 0.63 18.04 5.87
CA LEU A 67 2.06 17.82 6.06
C LEU A 67 2.86 19.12 6.11
N GLY A 68 3.83 19.14 7.03
CA GLY A 68 4.82 20.20 7.16
C GLY A 68 5.86 20.22 6.02
N PRO A 69 6.61 21.33 5.87
CA PRO A 69 7.61 21.48 4.80
C PRO A 69 8.73 20.44 4.89
N GLU A 70 9.04 19.94 6.09
CA GLU A 70 10.03 18.88 6.29
C GLU A 70 9.66 17.60 5.54
N VAL A 71 8.40 17.15 5.62
CA VAL A 71 7.92 15.95 4.92
C VAL A 71 7.80 16.19 3.42
N LYS A 72 7.30 17.37 3.02
CA LYS A 72 7.14 17.75 1.61
C LYS A 72 8.45 17.85 0.84
N SER A 73 9.56 18.01 1.55
CA SER A 73 10.90 18.05 0.96
C SER A 73 11.52 16.67 0.75
N LEU A 74 10.90 15.62 1.30
CA LEU A 74 11.36 14.25 1.13
C LEU A 74 10.97 13.73 -0.26
N PRO A 75 11.81 12.88 -0.88
CA PRO A 75 11.45 12.26 -2.15
C PRO A 75 10.17 11.43 -2.03
N HIS A 76 9.39 11.34 -3.11
CA HIS A 76 8.32 10.34 -3.19
C HIS A 76 8.95 8.95 -3.22
N GLY A 77 8.44 8.01 -2.41
CA GLY A 77 9.06 6.70 -2.26
C GLY A 77 8.66 5.95 -0.99
N LEU A 78 8.96 4.64 -0.97
CA LEU A 78 8.71 3.79 0.20
C LEU A 78 9.75 4.04 1.29
N TYR A 79 9.30 4.60 2.40
CA TYR A 79 10.11 4.70 3.60
C TYR A 79 9.84 3.49 4.47
N PHE A 80 10.62 2.44 4.21
CA PHE A 80 10.42 1.14 4.82
C PHE A 80 10.41 1.22 6.34
N PHE A 81 9.24 1.03 6.93
CA PHE A 81 9.10 0.69 8.33
C PHE A 81 8.30 -0.59 8.40
N SER A 82 8.93 -1.70 8.80
CA SER A 82 8.22 -2.92 9.13
C SER A 82 7.93 -2.96 10.62
N LYS A 83 6.68 -2.80 11.01
CA LYS A 83 6.21 -3.41 12.25
C LYS A 83 5.63 -4.77 11.86
N ASN A 84 6.29 -5.84 12.28
CA ASN A 84 5.69 -7.17 12.20
C ASN A 84 4.47 -7.16 13.11
N LEU A 85 3.27 -7.24 12.51
CA LEU A 85 2.00 -7.17 13.23
C LEU A 85 1.59 -8.54 13.81
N GLY A 86 2.39 -9.58 13.60
CA GLY A 86 1.99 -10.98 13.81
C GLY A 86 1.41 -11.59 12.53
N GLU A 87 1.35 -12.92 12.49
CA GLU A 87 0.70 -13.70 11.40
C GLU A 87 1.22 -13.43 9.96
N GLY A 88 2.48 -12.98 9.83
CA GLY A 88 3.07 -12.71 8.51
C GLY A 88 2.62 -11.39 7.88
N ALA A 89 2.02 -10.50 8.68
CA ALA A 89 1.62 -9.16 8.28
C ALA A 89 2.73 -8.13 8.57
N THR A 90 3.01 -7.28 7.58
CA THR A 90 3.97 -6.18 7.68
C THR A 90 3.27 -4.86 7.41
N ARG A 91 3.14 -4.01 8.43
CA ARG A 91 2.71 -2.62 8.22
C ARG A 91 3.81 -1.86 7.52
N MET A 92 3.45 -1.01 6.56
CA MET A 92 4.34 -0.08 5.88
C MET A 92 3.76 1.33 5.85
N LEU A 93 4.63 2.32 5.94
CA LEU A 93 4.32 3.75 5.77
C LEU A 93 5.19 4.30 4.64
N TYR A 94 4.67 5.22 3.83
CA TYR A 94 5.42 5.80 2.72
C TYR A 94 4.85 7.12 2.24
N ILE A 95 5.63 7.84 1.43
CA ILE A 95 5.15 9.03 0.73
C ILE A 95 4.73 8.62 -0.67
N ASP A 96 3.44 8.75 -0.95
CA ASP A 96 2.84 8.39 -2.23
C ASP A 96 3.17 9.41 -3.33
N SER A 97 2.76 9.14 -4.57
CA SER A 97 3.03 10.06 -5.70
C SER A 97 2.35 11.42 -5.59
N ASP A 98 1.28 11.51 -4.79
CA ASP A 98 0.52 12.74 -4.51
C ASP A 98 1.09 13.52 -3.31
N GLY A 99 2.14 12.99 -2.67
CA GLY A 99 2.80 13.59 -1.52
C GLY A 99 2.07 13.37 -0.19
N ASN A 100 1.12 12.44 -0.11
CA ASN A 100 0.49 12.01 1.14
C ASN A 100 1.38 11.02 1.88
N ILE A 101 1.24 10.93 3.21
CA ILE A 101 1.71 9.75 3.93
C ILE A 101 0.65 8.67 3.80
N ALA A 102 0.99 7.61 3.10
CA ALA A 102 0.18 6.41 2.92
C ALA A 102 0.59 5.30 3.89
N ARG A 103 -0.38 4.46 4.25
CA ARG A 103 -0.23 3.26 5.06
C ARG A 103 -0.75 2.06 4.28
N VAL A 104 -0.07 0.93 4.43
CA VAL A 104 -0.56 -0.36 3.95
C VAL A 104 -0.12 -1.48 4.88
N ASP A 105 -1.04 -2.39 5.19
CA ASP A 105 -0.74 -3.61 5.93
C ASP A 105 -0.60 -4.78 4.96
N ILE A 106 0.63 -5.24 4.75
CA ILE A 106 0.94 -6.28 3.78
C ILE A 106 0.80 -7.66 4.40
N TYR A 107 -0.21 -8.39 3.97
CA TYR A 107 -0.41 -9.79 4.33
C TYR A 107 0.19 -10.68 3.24
N SER A 108 1.38 -11.23 3.50
CA SER A 108 2.12 -12.03 2.51
C SER A 108 1.34 -13.26 2.01
N SER A 109 0.43 -13.79 2.81
CA SER A 109 -0.49 -14.89 2.46
C SER A 109 -1.48 -14.53 1.35
N ASN A 110 -1.78 -13.24 1.16
CA ASN A 110 -2.71 -12.72 0.17
C ASN A 110 -2.03 -12.31 -1.14
N ILE A 111 -0.70 -12.41 -1.24
CA ILE A 111 0.06 -12.01 -2.42
C ILE A 111 0.65 -13.26 -3.07
N ALA A 112 0.31 -13.53 -4.34
CA ALA A 112 0.71 -14.78 -4.99
C ALA A 112 2.23 -14.97 -5.03
N THR A 113 3.01 -13.92 -5.32
CA THR A 113 4.49 -13.96 -5.31
C THR A 113 5.09 -14.21 -3.92
N LEU A 114 4.41 -13.81 -2.85
CA LEU A 114 4.90 -13.95 -1.48
C LEU A 114 4.29 -15.11 -0.69
N LYS A 115 3.26 -15.77 -1.24
CA LYS A 115 2.47 -16.80 -0.56
C LYS A 115 3.33 -17.96 -0.03
N GLN A 116 4.37 -18.35 -0.76
CA GLN A 116 5.30 -19.41 -0.36
C GLN A 116 6.19 -19.04 0.83
N TYR A 117 6.31 -17.75 1.14
CA TYR A 117 7.13 -17.22 2.22
C TYR A 117 6.32 -16.81 3.45
N ALA A 118 4.99 -16.89 3.41
CA ALA A 118 4.09 -16.43 4.48
C ALA A 118 4.35 -17.05 5.87
N SER A 119 5.05 -18.19 5.95
CA SER A 119 5.45 -18.87 7.20
C SER A 119 6.90 -18.59 7.64
N ARG A 120 7.63 -17.75 6.91
CA ARG A 120 9.05 -17.41 7.15
C ARG A 120 9.23 -15.90 7.30
N ASN A 121 10.45 -15.49 7.63
CA ASN A 121 10.82 -14.08 7.76
C ASN A 121 10.82 -13.42 6.37
N VAL A 122 9.67 -12.86 5.95
CA VAL A 122 9.40 -12.38 4.57
C VAL A 122 10.13 -11.08 4.22
N GLY A 123 10.84 -10.47 5.18
CA GLY A 123 11.39 -9.12 5.02
C GLY A 123 12.31 -8.97 3.80
N HIS A 124 13.17 -9.95 3.55
CA HIS A 124 14.13 -9.89 2.43
C HIS A 124 13.46 -10.05 1.06
N GLU A 125 12.50 -10.98 0.95
CA GLU A 125 11.74 -11.22 -0.27
C GLU A 125 10.79 -10.08 -0.59
N LEU A 126 10.10 -9.55 0.43
CA LEU A 126 9.26 -8.37 0.30
C LEU A 126 10.10 -7.17 -0.16
N GLN A 127 11.25 -6.93 0.47
CA GLN A 127 12.15 -5.84 0.05
C GLN A 127 12.57 -5.99 -1.42
N ARG A 128 12.94 -7.19 -1.85
CA ARG A 128 13.33 -7.45 -3.24
C ARG A 128 12.18 -7.21 -4.22
N GLU A 129 10.98 -7.70 -3.92
CA GLU A 129 9.79 -7.47 -4.75
C GLU A 129 9.48 -5.98 -4.86
N LEU A 130 9.60 -5.22 -3.77
CA LEU A 130 9.43 -3.77 -3.79
C LEU A 130 10.48 -3.11 -4.71
N GLU A 131 11.76 -3.41 -4.56
CA GLU A 131 12.81 -2.86 -5.43
C GLU A 131 12.58 -3.21 -6.92
N GLN A 132 12.14 -4.44 -7.22
CA GLN A 132 11.79 -4.88 -8.57
C GLN A 132 10.59 -4.14 -9.17
N ASN A 133 9.66 -3.72 -8.33
CA ASN A 133 8.50 -2.93 -8.73
C ASN A 133 8.78 -1.41 -8.73
N GLY A 134 10.06 -1.02 -8.69
CA GLY A 134 10.50 0.37 -8.84
C GLY A 134 10.44 1.19 -7.56
N PHE A 135 10.22 0.55 -6.42
CA PHE A 135 10.22 1.25 -5.15
C PHE A 135 11.63 1.56 -4.67
N HIS A 136 11.86 2.82 -4.29
CA HIS A 136 13.10 3.22 -3.63
C HIS A 136 13.04 2.84 -2.14
N ILE A 137 14.08 2.14 -1.67
CA ILE A 137 14.26 1.78 -0.26
C ILE A 137 15.57 2.44 0.21
N PRO A 138 15.52 3.46 1.07
CA PRO A 138 16.71 4.17 1.52
C PRO A 138 17.58 3.28 2.41
N GLY A 139 18.88 3.60 2.47
CA GLY A 139 19.81 2.93 3.38
C GLY A 139 19.44 3.16 4.86
N PHE A 140 19.93 2.30 5.75
CA PHE A 140 19.52 2.25 7.17
C PHE A 140 19.52 3.63 7.89
N GLU A 141 20.59 4.42 7.78
CA GLU A 141 20.70 5.71 8.48
C GLU A 141 19.76 6.80 7.93
N GLU A 142 19.59 6.84 6.61
CA GLU A 142 18.68 7.78 5.94
C GLU A 142 17.22 7.38 6.19
N GLY A 143 16.93 6.09 6.07
CA GLY A 143 15.63 5.50 6.38
C GLY A 143 15.18 5.82 7.80
N GLN A 144 16.06 5.66 8.81
CA GLN A 144 15.67 5.91 10.21
C GLN A 144 15.24 7.37 10.46
N LYS A 145 15.97 8.35 9.92
CA LYS A 145 15.61 9.76 10.08
C LYS A 145 14.26 10.08 9.45
N ILE A 146 14.00 9.52 8.27
CA ILE A 146 12.76 9.75 7.54
C ILE A 146 11.58 9.07 8.25
N ILE A 147 11.77 7.85 8.75
CA ILE A 147 10.77 7.13 9.56
C ILE A 147 10.38 7.93 10.80
N ASP A 148 11.34 8.53 11.51
CA ASP A 148 11.04 9.31 12.70
C ASP A 148 10.18 10.54 12.38
N ILE A 149 10.42 11.19 11.24
CA ILE A 149 9.62 12.33 10.75
C ILE A 149 8.20 11.87 10.37
N ILE A 150 8.09 10.76 9.64
CA ILE A 150 6.81 10.17 9.23
C ILE A 150 5.98 9.78 10.44
N HIS A 151 6.57 9.09 11.43
CA HIS A 151 5.87 8.69 12.66
C HIS A 151 5.34 9.86 13.44
N LYS A 152 6.12 10.93 13.60
CA LYS A 152 5.65 12.15 14.27
C LYS A 152 4.45 12.74 13.54
N SER A 153 4.52 12.83 12.21
CA SER A 153 3.44 13.38 11.39
C SER A 153 2.15 12.55 11.53
N VAL A 154 2.25 11.22 11.48
CA VAL A 154 1.11 10.31 11.67
C VAL A 154 0.52 10.46 13.08
N ALA A 155 1.36 10.47 14.12
CA ALA A 155 0.89 10.59 15.50
C ALA A 155 0.18 11.94 15.74
N THR A 156 0.72 13.04 15.23
CA THR A 156 0.08 14.35 15.33
C THR A 156 -1.27 14.39 14.60
N GLU A 157 -1.39 13.79 13.41
CA GLU A 157 -2.66 13.73 12.69
C GLU A 157 -3.69 12.86 13.44
N GLU A 158 -3.28 11.70 13.97
CA GLU A 158 -4.15 10.84 14.79
C GLU A 158 -4.65 11.56 16.05
N GLU A 159 -3.80 12.34 16.73
CA GLU A 159 -4.20 13.17 17.87
C GLU A 159 -5.24 14.23 17.45
N LEU A 160 -5.02 14.94 16.35
CA LEU A 160 -5.95 15.96 15.83
C LEU A 160 -7.31 15.37 15.44
N ILE A 161 -7.32 14.18 14.82
CA ILE A 161 -8.55 13.46 14.49
C ILE A 161 -9.30 13.10 15.78
N ASN A 162 -8.61 12.51 16.76
CA ASN A 162 -9.20 12.13 18.04
C ASN A 162 -9.77 13.34 18.80
N GLU A 163 -9.10 14.48 18.79
CA GLU A 163 -9.60 15.72 19.40
C GLU A 163 -10.86 16.24 18.70
N ARG A 164 -10.89 16.24 17.36
CA ARG A 164 -12.06 16.65 16.57
C ARG A 164 -13.26 15.73 16.83
N GLU A 165 -13.03 14.43 16.95
CA GLU A 165 -14.08 13.46 17.28
C GLU A 165 -14.64 13.68 18.70
N LYS A 166 -13.77 13.89 19.70
CA LYS A 166 -14.21 14.22 21.07
C LYS A 166 -15.03 15.50 21.11
N GLN A 167 -14.62 16.53 20.38
CA GLN A 167 -15.36 17.79 20.30
C GLN A 167 -16.73 17.62 19.60
N ARG A 168 -16.82 16.77 18.57
CA ARG A 168 -18.09 16.44 17.91
C ARG A 168 -19.03 15.69 18.86
N GLN A 169 -18.54 14.67 19.55
CA GLN A 169 -19.33 13.92 20.52
C GLN A 169 -19.83 14.82 21.64
N THR A 170 -18.99 15.72 22.17
CA THR A 170 -19.40 16.63 23.25
C THR A 170 -20.55 17.56 22.81
N LYS A 171 -20.52 18.04 21.55
CA LYS A 171 -21.59 18.88 20.97
C LYS A 171 -22.89 18.12 20.66
N GLU A 172 -22.84 16.79 20.50
CA GLU A 172 -24.03 15.96 20.27
C GLU A 172 -24.76 15.57 21.57
N PHE A 173 -24.17 15.78 22.74
CA PHE A 173 -24.79 15.49 24.05
C PHE A 173 -25.26 16.74 24.82
N ASP A 174 -25.04 17.95 24.28
CA ASP A 174 -25.64 19.19 24.78
C ASP A 174 -27.06 19.35 24.20
N PHE A 175 -28.03 18.63 24.78
CA PHE A 175 -29.47 18.81 24.55
C PHE A 175 -30.20 19.21 25.84
#